data_AF-A0A6L2JQV2-F1
#
_entry.id   AF-A0A6L2JQV2-F1
#
_cell.length_a   1.000
_cell.length_b   1.000
_cell.length_c   1.000
_cell.angle_alpha   90.00
_cell.angle_beta   90.00
_cell.angle_gamma   90.00
#
_symmetry.space_group_name_H-M   'P 1'
#
loop_
_entity.id
_entity.type
_entity.pdbx_description
1 polymer ?
#
loop_
_entity_poly.entity_id
_entity_poly.type
_entity_poly.pdbx_seq_one_letter_code
_entity_poly.pdbx_strand_id
1 'polypeptide(L)'
;MCIACGYTSTTYDPCVDISLDLVSNQEGTRKASTKNHHSCNGNAETASPGVSTLMGCLDRFTRPERLGSDQKFFCQKCQVSQESLKQMSIRKLPLVSCFHIKRFEHSPIRKMSRKVDRYLQFPFSLDMSPYLSSSILRSRLGNRIFAFDGDGNGPDSSNESTSEFELFAVVTHTGKLDAGHYSTYLRLSNQWYKCDDAWVTQVNENIVRAAQGYMMFYVQKMLYYQASDKVGAS
;
A
#
# COMPACT_ATOMS: atom_id res chain seq x y z
N MET A 1 19.08 -5.32 -5.10
CA MET A 1 20.33 -4.79 -4.52
C MET A 1 21.17 -5.93 -3.98
N CYS A 2 22.37 -6.13 -4.52
CA CYS A 2 23.34 -7.10 -4.01
C CYS A 2 23.78 -6.74 -2.58
N ILE A 3 23.71 -7.69 -1.64
CA ILE A 3 24.09 -7.46 -0.24
C ILE A 3 25.61 -7.26 -0.10
N ALA A 4 26.41 -7.93 -0.93
CA ALA A 4 27.87 -7.87 -0.84
C ALA A 4 28.47 -6.53 -1.32
N CYS A 5 27.94 -5.97 -2.41
CA CYS A 5 28.58 -4.82 -3.06
C CYS A 5 27.65 -3.61 -3.30
N GLY A 6 26.39 -3.69 -2.91
CA GLY A 6 25.39 -2.62 -3.07
C GLY A 6 24.90 -2.38 -4.51
N TYR A 7 25.39 -3.13 -5.50
CA TYR A 7 24.95 -2.97 -6.89
C TYR A 7 23.43 -3.21 -6.97
N THR A 8 22.73 -2.27 -7.61
CA THR A 8 21.28 -2.28 -7.72
C THR A 8 20.89 -2.30 -9.18
N SER A 9 20.03 -3.26 -9.53
CA SER A 9 19.31 -3.28 -10.80
C SER A 9 17.88 -2.85 -10.53
N THR A 10 17.28 -2.15 -11.49
CA THR A 10 15.92 -1.60 -11.40
C THR A 10 15.10 -2.11 -12.58
N THR A 11 13.87 -2.54 -12.30
CA THR A 11 12.89 -2.98 -13.30
C THR A 11 11.62 -2.14 -13.13
N TYR A 12 10.97 -1.80 -14.25
CA TYR A 12 9.75 -1.00 -14.25
C TYR A 12 8.59 -1.83 -14.76
N ASP A 13 7.59 -2.03 -13.90
CA ASP A 13 6.41 -2.81 -14.21
C ASP A 13 5.16 -1.91 -14.17
N PRO A 14 4.47 -1.69 -15.30
CA PRO A 14 3.17 -1.04 -15.31
C PRO A 14 2.13 -1.86 -14.54
N CYS A 15 1.29 -1.19 -13.75
CA CYS A 15 0.15 -1.80 -13.08
C CYS A 15 -1.07 -0.87 -13.11
N VAL A 16 -2.27 -1.46 -13.03
CA VAL A 16 -3.55 -0.75 -12.98
C VAL A 16 -4.13 -0.71 -11.56
N ASP A 17 -3.69 -1.64 -10.71
CA ASP A 17 -4.03 -1.75 -9.29
C ASP A 17 -2.84 -2.27 -8.49
N ILE A 18 -2.90 -2.10 -7.17
CA ILE A 18 -1.93 -2.67 -6.23
C ILE A 18 -2.67 -3.66 -5.34
N SER A 19 -2.31 -4.93 -5.47
CA SER A 19 -2.83 -6.02 -4.65
C SER A 19 -2.03 -6.17 -3.35
N LEU A 20 -2.67 -5.93 -2.21
CA LEU A 20 -2.06 -5.84 -0.89
C LEU A 20 -2.41 -7.03 -0.01
N ASP A 21 -1.40 -7.56 0.68
CA ASP A 21 -1.55 -8.63 1.65
C ASP A 21 -2.00 -8.10 3.02
N LEU A 22 -3.00 -8.75 3.63
CA LEU A 22 -3.41 -8.44 5.00
C LEU A 22 -2.36 -8.94 6.00
N VAL A 23 -1.88 -8.05 6.87
CA VAL A 23 -0.79 -8.36 7.83
C VAL A 23 -1.24 -9.40 8.87
N SER A 24 -0.97 -10.68 8.68
CA SER A 24 -1.38 -11.72 9.66
C SER A 24 -0.71 -11.49 11.03
N ASN A 25 -1.46 -11.64 12.13
CA ASN A 25 -0.93 -11.54 13.50
C ASN A 25 0.20 -12.56 13.80
N GLN A 26 0.47 -13.50 12.90
CA GLN A 26 1.49 -14.54 13.09
C GLN A 26 2.91 -14.15 12.67
N GLU A 27 3.13 -12.98 12.06
CA GLU A 27 4.51 -12.53 11.76
C GLU A 27 5.24 -11.93 12.98
N GLY A 28 4.53 -11.72 14.09
CA GLY A 28 5.10 -11.16 15.33
C GLY A 28 5.85 -12.15 16.24
N THR A 29 5.81 -13.46 15.98
CA THR A 29 6.33 -14.49 16.92
C THR A 29 7.52 -15.31 16.42
N ARG A 30 8.21 -14.88 15.35
CA ARG A 30 9.57 -15.39 15.04
C ARG A 30 10.65 -14.38 15.43
N LYS A 31 10.72 -14.03 16.71
CA LYS A 31 11.92 -13.37 17.25
C LYS A 31 13.00 -14.43 17.45
N ALA A 32 14.02 -14.37 16.60
CA ALA A 32 15.31 -14.99 16.86
C ALA A 32 15.87 -14.43 18.18
N SER A 33 16.21 -15.33 19.09
CA SER A 33 16.87 -15.07 20.35
C SER A 33 18.31 -14.60 20.12
N THR A 34 18.55 -13.30 20.26
CA THR A 34 19.86 -12.76 20.59
C THR A 34 19.66 -11.57 21.52
N LYS A 35 20.03 -11.77 22.79
CA LYS A 35 20.10 -10.72 23.81
C LYS A 35 21.13 -9.67 23.35
N ASN A 36 20.77 -8.39 23.38
CA ASN A 36 21.70 -7.36 23.80
C ASN A 36 20.93 -6.14 24.34
N HIS A 37 21.33 -5.75 25.55
CA HIS A 37 20.93 -4.54 26.24
C HIS A 37 21.41 -3.31 25.46
N HIS A 38 20.52 -2.38 25.13
CA HIS A 38 20.79 -0.95 25.28
C HIS A 38 19.47 -0.18 25.28
N SER A 39 19.30 0.64 26.31
CA SER A 39 18.14 1.48 26.59
C SER A 39 18.27 2.83 25.90
N CYS A 40 17.20 3.29 25.25
CA CYS A 40 16.89 4.71 25.20
C CYS A 40 15.37 4.93 25.08
N ASN A 41 14.89 5.81 25.95
CA ASN A 41 13.49 6.21 26.11
C ASN A 41 12.96 6.96 24.89
N GLY A 42 11.81 6.52 24.39
CA GLY A 42 10.88 7.32 23.60
C GLY A 42 9.47 6.87 23.97
N ASN A 43 8.59 7.82 24.28
CA ASN A 43 7.19 7.58 24.65
C ASN A 43 6.51 6.67 23.61
N ALA A 44 6.36 5.40 23.96
CA ALA A 44 5.57 4.46 23.21
C ALA A 44 4.11 4.65 23.64
N GLU A 45 3.34 5.34 22.81
CA GLU A 45 1.89 5.18 22.84
C GLU A 45 1.60 3.68 22.69
N THR A 46 0.94 3.14 23.71
CA THR A 46 0.59 1.74 23.88
C THR A 46 -0.18 1.22 22.65
N ALA A 47 0.54 0.63 21.70
CA ALA A 47 -0.06 -0.06 20.57
C ALA A 47 -0.86 -1.26 21.08
N SER A 48 -2.19 -1.15 20.98
CA SER A 48 -3.11 -2.25 21.21
C SER A 48 -2.81 -3.41 20.24
N PRO A 49 -3.19 -4.66 20.57
CA PRO A 49 -2.91 -5.79 19.69
C PRO A 49 -3.69 -5.67 18.37
N GLY A 50 -2.98 -5.22 17.33
CA GLY A 50 -3.01 -5.76 15.97
C GLY A 50 -4.17 -5.36 15.04
N VAL A 51 -4.63 -4.11 15.04
CA VAL A 51 -5.52 -3.62 13.95
C VAL A 51 -4.71 -3.55 12.65
N SER A 52 -5.18 -4.23 11.61
CA SER A 52 -4.59 -4.07 10.26
C SER A 52 -5.02 -2.74 9.68
N THR A 53 -4.07 -1.99 9.13
CA THR A 53 -4.33 -0.72 8.45
C THR A 53 -3.90 -0.82 6.98
N LEU A 54 -4.53 -0.04 6.11
CA LEU A 54 -4.11 0.07 4.70
C LEU A 54 -2.64 0.53 4.61
N MET A 55 -2.22 1.41 5.53
CA MET A 55 -0.88 1.98 5.59
C MET A 55 0.13 0.88 5.92
N GLY A 56 -0.18 0.06 6.93
CA GLY A 56 0.66 -1.09 7.26
C GLY A 56 0.74 -2.13 6.12
N CYS A 57 -0.30 -2.23 5.29
CA CYS A 57 -0.26 -3.08 4.09
C CYS A 57 0.65 -2.47 3.00
N LEU A 58 0.60 -1.15 2.79
CA LEU A 58 1.47 -0.43 1.86
C LEU A 58 2.94 -0.43 2.34
N ASP A 59 3.17 -0.22 3.63
CA ASP A 59 4.50 -0.31 4.26
C ASP A 59 5.09 -1.70 4.03
N ARG A 60 4.28 -2.75 4.18
CA ARG A 60 4.70 -4.12 3.90
C ARG A 60 4.99 -4.35 2.42
N PHE A 61 4.15 -3.82 1.54
CA PHE A 61 4.32 -3.93 0.08
C PHE A 61 5.63 -3.28 -0.39
N THR A 62 5.99 -2.13 0.17
CA THR A 62 7.24 -1.42 -0.15
C THR A 62 8.42 -1.80 0.75
N ARG A 63 8.24 -2.75 1.68
CA ARG A 63 9.31 -3.19 2.57
C ARG A 63 10.39 -3.94 1.79
N PRO A 64 11.68 -3.71 2.06
CA PRO A 64 12.75 -4.51 1.49
C PRO A 64 12.66 -5.95 1.99
N GLU A 65 12.71 -6.91 1.07
CA GLU A 65 12.72 -8.34 1.37
C GLU A 65 14.05 -8.96 0.91
N ARG A 66 14.59 -9.88 1.71
CA ARG A 66 15.74 -10.70 1.31
C ARG A 66 15.22 -11.83 0.43
N LEU A 67 15.78 -11.98 -0.76
CA LEU A 67 15.51 -13.16 -1.58
C LEU A 67 16.13 -14.39 -0.89
N GLY A 68 15.41 -15.52 -0.93
CA GLY A 68 15.84 -16.76 -0.32
C GLY A 68 17.15 -17.28 -0.93
N SER A 69 17.80 -18.24 -0.24
CA SER A 69 19.06 -18.84 -0.70
C SER A 69 18.93 -19.61 -2.02
N ASP A 70 17.70 -19.99 -2.37
CA ASP A 70 17.24 -20.60 -3.61
C ASP A 70 16.96 -19.58 -4.73
N GLN A 71 16.88 -18.28 -4.42
CA GLN A 71 16.55 -17.19 -5.34
C GLN A 71 17.68 -16.14 -5.42
N LYS A 72 18.94 -16.60 -5.43
CA LYS A 72 20.09 -15.71 -5.57
C LYS A 72 20.06 -14.97 -6.91
N PHE A 73 20.38 -13.69 -6.87
CA PHE A 73 20.44 -12.85 -8.06
C PHE A 73 21.88 -12.77 -8.57
N PHE A 74 22.08 -12.90 -9.89
CA PHE A 74 23.39 -12.75 -10.49
C PHE A 74 23.83 -11.28 -10.44
N CYS A 75 24.83 -10.99 -9.61
CA CYS A 75 25.35 -9.63 -9.48
C CYS A 75 26.34 -9.32 -10.60
N GLN A 76 26.02 -8.38 -11.48
CA GLN A 76 26.91 -7.95 -12.58
C GLN A 76 28.23 -7.32 -12.09
N LYS A 77 28.28 -6.78 -10.88
CA LYS A 77 29.53 -6.22 -10.33
C LYS A 77 30.42 -7.31 -9.72
N CYS A 78 29.83 -8.31 -9.06
CA CYS A 78 30.58 -9.41 -8.44
C CYS A 78 30.83 -10.58 -9.41
N GLN A 79 30.12 -10.61 -10.54
CA GLN A 79 30.14 -11.70 -11.52
C GLN A 79 29.78 -13.08 -10.90
N VAL A 80 28.91 -13.09 -9.90
CA VAL A 80 28.46 -14.31 -9.21
C VAL A 80 27.06 -14.12 -8.61
N SER A 81 26.32 -15.22 -8.45
CA SER A 81 25.02 -15.23 -7.77
C SER A 81 25.18 -14.92 -6.28
N GLN A 82 24.56 -13.82 -5.86
CA GLN A 82 24.66 -13.28 -4.51
C GLN A 82 23.28 -13.21 -3.84
N GLU A 83 23.30 -13.23 -2.51
CA GLU A 83 22.13 -12.82 -1.74
C GLU A 83 21.81 -11.36 -2.04
N SER A 84 20.53 -11.06 -2.19
CA SER A 84 20.08 -9.74 -2.61
C SER A 84 18.80 -9.33 -1.91
N LEU A 85 18.63 -8.02 -1.79
CA LEU A 85 17.38 -7.39 -1.37
C LEU A 85 16.57 -7.01 -2.60
N LYS A 86 15.28 -7.35 -2.58
CA LYS A 86 14.26 -6.83 -3.49
C LYS A 86 13.40 -5.82 -2.73
N GLN A 87 13.01 -4.74 -3.40
CA GLN A 87 12.09 -3.75 -2.83
C GLN A 87 11.19 -3.23 -3.94
N MET A 88 9.88 -3.20 -3.68
CA MET A 88 8.93 -2.54 -4.56
C MET A 88 8.75 -1.08 -4.14
N SER A 89 8.48 -0.20 -5.09
CA SER A 89 8.15 1.20 -4.83
C SER A 89 7.33 1.75 -5.99
N ILE A 90 6.66 2.88 -5.76
CA ILE A 90 5.82 3.51 -6.79
C ILE A 90 6.65 4.59 -7.48
N ARG A 91 6.91 4.43 -8.78
CA ARG A 91 7.63 5.44 -9.56
C ARG A 91 6.72 6.58 -10.01
N LYS A 92 5.52 6.25 -10.48
CA LYS A 92 4.55 7.18 -11.03
C LYS A 92 3.17 6.87 -10.46
N LEU A 93 2.51 7.88 -9.89
CA LEU A 93 1.17 7.76 -9.36
C LEU A 93 0.12 7.96 -10.46
N PRO A 94 -0.94 7.13 -10.53
CA PRO A 94 -2.09 7.40 -11.37
C PRO A 94 -2.98 8.50 -10.77
N LEU A 95 -3.90 9.04 -11.57
CA LEU A 95 -4.94 9.98 -11.09
C LEU A 95 -5.90 9.29 -10.10
N VAL A 96 -6.15 8.01 -10.31
CA VAL A 96 -6.95 7.14 -9.44
C VAL A 96 -6.12 5.93 -9.05
N SER A 97 -5.86 5.76 -7.76
CA SER A 97 -5.21 4.59 -7.19
C SER A 97 -6.25 3.55 -6.78
N CYS A 98 -6.08 2.32 -7.26
CA CYS A 98 -6.92 1.18 -6.91
C CYS A 98 -6.13 0.22 -6.02
N PHE A 99 -6.64 -0.05 -4.82
CA PHE A 99 -6.06 -1.03 -3.91
C PHE A 99 -6.98 -2.24 -3.78
N HIS A 100 -6.46 -3.41 -4.14
CA HIS A 100 -7.14 -4.69 -3.92
C HIS A 100 -6.59 -5.35 -2.67
N ILE A 101 -7.46 -5.73 -1.74
CA ILE A 101 -7.06 -6.42 -0.51
C ILE A 101 -7.17 -7.93 -0.73
N LYS A 102 -6.05 -8.64 -0.63
CA LYS A 102 -5.99 -10.10 -0.75
C LYS A 102 -6.60 -10.76 0.48
N ARG A 103 -7.93 -10.87 0.48
CA ARG A 103 -8.72 -11.49 1.57
C ARG A 103 -8.82 -13.00 1.44
N PHE A 104 -7.75 -13.68 1.01
CA PHE A 104 -7.73 -15.13 0.86
C PHE A 104 -6.42 -15.68 1.40
N GLU A 105 -6.50 -16.86 1.99
CA GLU A 105 -5.32 -17.62 2.42
C GLU A 105 -5.49 -19.07 2.01
N HIS A 106 -4.38 -19.67 1.56
CA HIS A 106 -4.33 -21.06 1.16
C HIS A 106 -3.52 -21.85 2.19
N SER A 107 -4.13 -22.90 2.74
CA SER A 107 -3.42 -23.83 3.62
C SER A 107 -2.96 -25.04 2.80
N PRO A 108 -1.64 -25.17 2.51
CA PRO A 108 -1.14 -26.33 1.77
C PRO A 108 -1.33 -27.63 2.57
N ILE A 109 -1.23 -27.55 3.91
CA ILE A 109 -1.42 -28.70 4.82
C ILE A 109 -2.85 -29.22 4.74
N ARG A 110 -3.84 -28.31 4.78
CA ARG A 110 -5.26 -28.65 4.79
C ARG A 110 -5.87 -28.73 3.39
N LYS A 111 -5.10 -28.42 2.34
CA LYS A 111 -5.53 -28.30 0.94
C LYS A 111 -6.83 -27.49 0.77
N MET A 112 -6.99 -26.44 1.56
CA MET A 112 -8.19 -25.60 1.57
C MET A 112 -7.81 -24.12 1.52
N SER A 113 -8.65 -23.35 0.84
CA SER A 113 -8.58 -21.89 0.84
C SER A 113 -9.70 -21.34 1.72
N ARG A 114 -9.42 -20.26 2.47
CA ARG A 114 -10.46 -19.56 3.22
C ARG A 114 -10.37 -18.06 3.03
N LYS A 115 -11.51 -17.39 3.23
CA LYS A 115 -11.60 -15.95 3.22
C LYS A 115 -11.03 -15.38 4.52
N VAL A 116 -10.35 -14.24 4.41
CA VAL A 116 -9.83 -13.47 5.54
C VAL A 116 -10.78 -12.30 5.82
N ASP A 117 -11.74 -12.53 6.69
CA ASP A 117 -12.77 -11.55 7.11
C ASP A 117 -12.31 -10.66 8.26
N ARG A 118 -10.98 -10.48 8.45
CA ARG A 118 -10.48 -9.56 9.46
C ARG A 118 -10.68 -8.12 9.00
N TYR A 119 -11.11 -7.27 9.93
CA TYR A 119 -11.25 -5.84 9.70
C TYR A 119 -9.92 -5.20 9.25
N LEU A 120 -10.02 -4.28 8.29
CA LEU A 120 -8.92 -3.46 7.79
C LEU A 120 -9.34 -2.00 7.94
N GLN A 121 -8.61 -1.25 8.74
CA GLN A 121 -8.81 0.18 8.84
C GLN A 121 -8.19 0.88 7.63
N PHE A 122 -8.93 1.79 7.01
CA PHE A 122 -8.46 2.63 5.92
C PHE A 122 -8.83 4.10 6.17
N PRO A 123 -7.98 5.05 5.76
CA PRO A 123 -8.25 6.47 5.96
C PRO A 123 -9.06 7.03 4.79
N PHE A 124 -9.74 8.15 5.00
CA PHE A 124 -10.39 8.86 3.88
C PHE A 124 -9.40 9.74 3.11
N SER A 125 -8.36 10.23 3.76
CA SER A 125 -7.25 10.92 3.11
C SER A 125 -5.98 10.08 3.22
N LEU A 126 -5.26 9.94 2.12
CA LEU A 126 -4.11 9.05 1.99
C LEU A 126 -2.92 9.80 1.39
N ASP A 127 -1.82 9.85 2.12
CA ASP A 127 -0.53 10.29 1.60
C ASP A 127 0.27 9.10 1.04
N MET A 128 0.57 9.16 -0.25
CA MET A 128 1.35 8.16 -0.98
C MET A 128 2.85 8.45 -1.02
N SER A 129 3.29 9.62 -0.54
CA SER A 129 4.69 10.07 -0.58
C SER A 129 5.68 9.05 0.02
N PRO A 130 5.39 8.38 1.17
CA PRO A 130 6.31 7.40 1.76
C PRO A 130 6.59 6.18 0.86
N TYR A 131 5.69 5.90 -0.09
CA TYR A 131 5.74 4.73 -0.96
C TYR A 131 6.41 5.00 -2.31
N LEU A 132 6.78 6.26 -2.57
CA LEU A 132 7.42 6.65 -3.82
C LEU A 132 8.90 6.24 -3.88
N SER A 133 9.36 5.88 -5.08
CA SER A 133 10.77 5.54 -5.32
C SER A 133 11.71 6.69 -4.90
N SER A 134 11.34 7.94 -5.18
CA SER A 134 12.11 9.13 -4.81
C SER A 134 12.27 9.27 -3.29
N SER A 135 11.19 9.09 -2.53
CA SER A 135 11.17 9.16 -1.07
C SER A 135 12.01 8.05 -0.45
N ILE A 136 11.84 6.80 -0.91
CA ILE A 136 12.59 5.63 -0.44
C ILE A 136 14.09 5.80 -0.70
N LEU A 137 14.48 6.28 -1.90
CA LEU A 137 15.88 6.51 -2.24
C LEU A 137 16.49 7.64 -1.41
N ARG A 138 15.77 8.75 -1.23
CA ARG A 138 16.19 9.88 -0.40
C ARG A 138 16.41 9.45 1.06
N SER A 139 15.52 8.62 1.62
CA SER A 139 15.66 8.08 2.98
C SER A 139 16.93 7.23 3.14
N ARG A 140 17.28 6.42 2.14
CA ARG A 140 18.45 5.53 2.21
C ARG A 140 19.79 6.22 1.97
N LEU A 141 19.85 7.12 1.00
CA LEU A 141 21.11 7.66 0.47
C LEU A 141 21.32 9.14 0.84
N GLY A 142 20.36 9.76 1.53
CA GLY A 142 20.36 11.18 1.85
C GLY A 142 20.30 12.05 0.60
N ASN A 143 20.77 13.29 0.69
CA ASN A 143 20.77 14.26 -0.41
C ASN A 143 21.82 13.97 -1.52
N ARG A 144 22.35 12.75 -1.63
CA ARG A 144 23.49 12.42 -2.51
C ARG A 144 23.12 12.01 -3.95
N ILE A 145 21.84 12.05 -4.35
CA ILE A 145 21.36 11.43 -5.62
C ILE A 145 20.86 12.44 -6.68
N PHE A 146 21.24 13.71 -6.67
CA PHE A 146 20.82 14.62 -7.77
C PHE A 146 21.50 14.33 -9.13
N ALA A 147 22.06 13.12 -9.37
CA ALA A 147 22.88 12.87 -10.56
C ALA A 147 22.90 11.41 -11.10
N PHE A 148 21.84 10.59 -10.95
CA PHE A 148 21.89 9.23 -11.54
C PHE A 148 20.77 8.81 -12.49
N ASP A 149 19.82 9.68 -12.83
CA ASP A 149 19.04 9.48 -14.06
C ASP A 149 18.98 10.80 -14.81
N GLY A 150 19.73 10.87 -15.91
CA GLY A 150 19.69 11.94 -16.88
C GLY A 150 18.40 11.91 -17.69
N ASP A 151 17.28 12.22 -17.04
CA ASP A 151 16.13 12.79 -17.71
C ASP A 151 15.98 14.22 -17.20
N GLY A 152 16.37 15.16 -18.05
CA GLY A 152 16.70 16.53 -17.68
C GLY A 152 15.50 17.32 -17.18
N ASN A 153 15.22 17.24 -15.87
CA ASN A 153 14.54 18.28 -15.13
C ASN A 153 15.44 18.72 -14.00
N GLY A 154 15.98 19.93 -14.12
CA GLY A 154 16.72 20.61 -13.06
C GLY A 154 15.86 20.87 -11.81
N PRO A 155 16.37 21.65 -10.85
CA PRO A 155 15.67 21.95 -9.59
C PRO A 155 14.36 22.75 -9.76
N ASP A 156 13.94 23.05 -11.00
CA ASP A 156 12.67 23.68 -11.35
C ASP A 156 11.84 22.75 -12.25
N SER A 157 11.06 21.85 -11.65
CA SER A 157 9.86 21.30 -12.30
C SER A 157 8.76 21.12 -11.27
N SER A 158 8.01 22.21 -11.08
CA SER A 158 6.81 22.39 -10.27
C SER A 158 5.60 21.56 -10.74
N ASN A 159 5.83 20.34 -11.22
CA ASN A 159 4.82 19.30 -11.25
C ASN A 159 5.02 18.41 -10.03
N GLU A 160 4.88 18.97 -8.83
CA GLU A 160 4.55 18.18 -7.64
C GLU A 160 3.21 17.52 -7.93
N SER A 161 3.23 16.35 -8.56
CA SER A 161 2.06 15.48 -8.59
C SER A 161 1.71 15.21 -7.14
N THR A 162 0.59 15.78 -6.67
CA THR A 162 0.18 15.66 -5.28
C THR A 162 0.11 14.19 -4.92
N SER A 163 0.85 13.80 -3.89
CA SER A 163 0.80 12.45 -3.34
C SER A 163 -0.37 12.26 -2.38
N GLU A 164 -1.18 13.31 -2.18
CA GLU A 164 -2.41 13.27 -1.40
C GLU A 164 -3.58 12.77 -2.25
N PHE A 165 -4.28 11.78 -1.73
CA PHE A 165 -5.47 11.22 -2.34
C PHE A 165 -6.65 11.21 -1.38
N GLU A 166 -7.86 11.25 -1.94
CA GLU A 166 -9.12 11.13 -1.21
C GLU A 166 -9.85 9.86 -1.62
N LEU A 167 -10.34 9.12 -0.64
CA LEU A 167 -11.19 7.97 -0.84
C LEU A 167 -12.54 8.43 -1.38
N PHE A 168 -12.96 7.84 -2.49
CA PHE A 168 -14.28 8.10 -3.08
C PHE A 168 -15.10 6.84 -3.31
N ALA A 169 -14.50 5.65 -3.32
CA ALA A 169 -15.26 4.40 -3.40
C ALA A 169 -14.62 3.26 -2.60
N VAL A 170 -15.48 2.44 -1.98
CA VAL A 170 -15.12 1.20 -1.30
C VAL A 170 -16.05 0.10 -1.78
N VAL A 171 -15.48 -0.98 -2.32
CA VAL A 171 -16.23 -2.20 -2.64
C VAL A 171 -16.06 -3.18 -1.49
N THR A 172 -17.15 -3.77 -1.01
CA THR A 172 -17.13 -4.82 0.01
C THR A 172 -17.59 -6.13 -0.58
N HIS A 173 -17.18 -7.23 0.06
CA HIS A 173 -17.64 -8.58 -0.28
C HIS A 173 -18.08 -9.30 0.99
N THR A 174 -19.32 -9.77 1.02
CA THR A 174 -19.87 -10.61 2.09
C THR A 174 -20.07 -12.03 1.60
N GLY A 175 -19.89 -13.04 2.46
CA GLY A 175 -19.92 -14.45 2.05
C GLY A 175 -18.53 -15.10 2.00
N LYS A 176 -18.48 -16.29 1.39
CA LYS A 176 -17.30 -17.17 1.27
C LYS A 176 -16.47 -16.83 0.03
N LEU A 177 -15.37 -17.54 -0.21
CA LEU A 177 -14.54 -17.31 -1.40
C LEU A 177 -15.23 -17.67 -2.71
N ASP A 178 -16.12 -18.67 -2.68
CA ASP A 178 -16.80 -19.28 -3.82
C ASP A 178 -18.22 -18.75 -4.04
N ALA A 179 -18.78 -18.03 -3.06
CA ALA A 179 -20.11 -17.44 -3.13
C ALA A 179 -20.22 -16.26 -2.18
N GLY A 180 -20.86 -15.19 -2.64
CA GLY A 180 -21.04 -14.00 -1.83
C GLY A 180 -21.80 -12.90 -2.53
N HIS A 181 -21.78 -11.72 -1.91
CA HIS A 181 -22.48 -10.52 -2.38
C HIS A 181 -21.55 -9.31 -2.31
N TYR A 182 -21.54 -8.54 -3.40
CA TYR A 182 -20.76 -7.30 -3.49
C TYR A 182 -21.68 -6.10 -3.29
N SER A 183 -21.22 -5.14 -2.50
CA SER A 183 -21.86 -3.83 -2.36
C SER A 183 -20.81 -2.74 -2.44
N THR A 184 -21.22 -1.53 -2.81
CA THR A 184 -20.30 -0.40 -2.98
C THR A 184 -20.71 0.76 -2.08
N TYR A 185 -19.74 1.41 -1.46
CA TYR A 185 -19.89 2.71 -0.84
C TYR A 185 -19.27 3.75 -1.74
N LEU A 186 -20.02 4.78 -2.15
CA LEU A 186 -19.58 5.84 -3.05
C LEU A 186 -19.71 7.19 -2.35
N ARG A 187 -18.70 8.06 -2.51
CA ARG A 187 -18.72 9.44 -2.06
C ARG A 187 -19.05 10.35 -3.23
N LEU A 188 -20.14 11.11 -3.11
CA LEU A 188 -20.57 12.12 -4.08
C LEU A 188 -20.95 13.39 -3.34
N SER A 189 -20.40 14.53 -3.75
CA SER A 189 -20.69 15.84 -3.13
C SER A 189 -20.54 15.83 -1.60
N ASN A 190 -19.44 15.25 -1.11
CA ASN A 190 -19.14 15.04 0.32
C ASN A 190 -20.16 14.18 1.10
N GLN A 191 -21.09 13.50 0.43
CA GLN A 191 -22.03 12.57 1.05
C GLN A 191 -21.72 11.14 0.63
N TRP A 192 -21.94 10.20 1.54
CA TRP A 192 -21.70 8.78 1.28
C TRP A 192 -23.02 8.05 0.98
N TYR A 193 -22.97 7.16 0.01
CA TYR A 193 -24.07 6.32 -0.40
C TYR A 193 -23.63 4.86 -0.41
N LYS A 194 -24.43 3.97 0.19
CA LYS A 194 -24.32 2.53 0.00
C LYS A 194 -25.20 2.14 -1.19
N CYS A 195 -24.57 1.57 -2.21
CA CYS A 195 -25.21 0.98 -3.39
C CYS A 195 -25.22 -0.54 -3.22
N ASP A 196 -26.41 -1.09 -3.04
CA ASP A 196 -26.68 -2.51 -2.80
C ASP A 196 -27.73 -2.98 -3.82
N ASP A 197 -27.24 -3.47 -4.97
CA ASP A 197 -28.03 -3.74 -6.17
C ASP A 197 -28.93 -2.55 -6.57
N ALA A 198 -30.25 -2.72 -6.47
CA ALA A 198 -31.24 -1.70 -6.80
C ALA A 198 -31.40 -0.62 -5.72
N TRP A 199 -30.76 -0.79 -4.55
CA TRP A 199 -30.96 0.08 -3.39
C TRP A 199 -29.77 1.03 -3.22
N VAL A 200 -30.04 2.34 -3.33
CA VAL A 200 -29.06 3.39 -3.04
C VAL A 200 -29.52 4.15 -1.81
N THR A 201 -28.77 4.03 -0.72
CA THR A 201 -29.10 4.66 0.56
C THR A 201 -27.97 5.55 1.03
N GLN A 202 -28.28 6.78 1.43
CA GLN A 202 -27.31 7.65 2.08
C GLN A 202 -26.87 7.05 3.42
N VAL A 203 -25.57 7.10 3.71
CA VAL A 203 -24.98 6.58 4.95
C VAL A 203 -23.98 7.56 5.54
N ASN A 204 -23.74 7.43 6.84
CA ASN A 204 -22.74 8.26 7.52
C ASN A 204 -21.33 7.68 7.34
N GLU A 205 -20.32 8.54 7.46
CA GLU A 205 -18.90 8.17 7.38
C GLU A 205 -18.53 6.98 8.29
N ASN A 206 -19.11 6.91 9.49
CA ASN A 206 -18.83 5.84 10.45
C ASN A 206 -19.22 4.45 9.91
N ILE A 207 -20.29 4.37 9.11
CA ILE A 207 -20.71 3.12 8.46
C ILE A 207 -19.67 2.71 7.40
N VAL A 208 -19.17 3.67 6.64
CA VAL A 208 -18.15 3.43 5.61
C VAL A 208 -16.84 3.00 6.26
N ARG A 209 -16.40 3.65 7.35
CA ARG A 209 -15.19 3.26 8.09
C ARG A 209 -15.29 1.84 8.63
N ALA A 210 -16.46 1.43 9.11
CA ALA A 210 -16.69 0.06 9.61
C ALA A 210 -16.78 -1.01 8.49
N ALA A 211 -16.83 -0.62 7.22
CA ALA A 211 -16.98 -1.54 6.11
C ALA A 211 -15.77 -2.46 5.93
N GLN A 212 -16.02 -3.72 5.55
CA GLN A 212 -14.94 -4.65 5.19
C GLN A 212 -14.47 -4.41 3.75
N GLY A 213 -13.64 -3.38 3.56
CA GLY A 213 -13.12 -2.99 2.24
C GLY A 213 -12.38 -4.15 1.54
N TYR A 214 -12.90 -4.57 0.39
CA TYR A 214 -12.30 -5.54 -0.52
C TYR A 214 -11.47 -4.83 -1.59
N MET A 215 -12.01 -3.74 -2.16
CA MET A 215 -11.29 -2.81 -3.00
C MET A 215 -11.53 -1.37 -2.54
N MET A 216 -10.51 -0.52 -2.64
CA MET A 216 -10.60 0.90 -2.29
C MET A 216 -10.04 1.76 -3.41
N PHE A 217 -10.79 2.81 -3.76
CA PHE A 217 -10.46 3.73 -4.83
C PHE A 217 -10.22 5.12 -4.28
N TYR A 218 -9.03 5.61 -4.56
CA TYR A 218 -8.52 6.90 -4.10
C TYR A 218 -8.25 7.77 -5.32
N VAL A 219 -8.73 9.01 -5.34
CA VAL A 219 -8.48 9.99 -6.41
C VAL A 219 -7.51 11.05 -5.92
N GLN A 220 -6.61 11.53 -6.77
CA GLN A 220 -5.72 12.64 -6.43
C GLN A 220 -6.53 13.84 -5.94
N LYS A 221 -6.15 14.39 -4.79
CA LYS A 221 -6.93 15.39 -4.07
C LYS A 221 -7.20 16.66 -4.89
N MET A 222 -6.28 17.08 -5.76
CA MET A 222 -6.49 18.21 -6.68
C MET A 222 -7.70 17.98 -7.61
N LEU A 223 -7.90 16.76 -8.10
CA LEU A 223 -9.01 16.43 -8.99
C LEU A 223 -10.34 16.32 -8.25
N TYR A 224 -10.31 15.90 -6.98
CA TYR A 224 -11.49 15.83 -6.13
C TYR A 224 -12.15 17.20 -5.93
N TYR A 225 -11.33 18.22 -5.63
CA TYR A 225 -11.84 19.59 -5.46
C TYR A 225 -12.41 20.16 -6.76
N GLN A 226 -11.73 19.95 -7.89
CA GLN A 226 -12.23 20.41 -9.20
C GLN A 226 -13.57 19.78 -9.60
N ALA A 227 -13.83 18.53 -9.21
CA ALA A 227 -15.12 17.88 -9.46
C ALA A 227 -16.21 18.39 -8.49
N SER A 228 -15.86 18.60 -7.22
CA SER A 228 -16.81 19.04 -6.18
C SER A 228 -17.29 20.48 -6.41
N ASP A 229 -16.39 21.38 -6.85
CA ASP A 229 -16.72 22.78 -7.10
C ASP A 229 -17.69 22.96 -8.28
N LYS A 230 -17.62 22.08 -9.28
CA LYS A 230 -18.53 22.11 -10.44
C LYS A 230 -19.95 21.69 -10.10
N VAL A 231 -20.14 20.80 -9.13
CA VAL A 231 -21.46 20.31 -8.72
C VAL A 231 -22.17 21.30 -7.78
N GLY A 232 -21.42 22.10 -7.01
CA GLY A 232 -21.98 23.15 -6.16
C GLY A 232 -22.39 24.44 -6.89
N ALA A 233 -22.03 24.58 -8.16
CA ALA A 233 -22.32 25.75 -9.00
C ALA A 233 -23.46 25.52 -10.01
N SER A 234 -24.14 24.37 -9.96
CA SER A 234 -25.23 23.98 -10.87
C SER A 234 -26.58 23.97 -10.17
#